data_AF-A0A956ER50-F1
#
_entry.id   AF-A0A956ER50-F1
#
_cell.length_a   1.000
_cell.length_b   1.000
_cell.length_c   1.000
_cell.angle_alpha   90.00
_cell.angle_beta   90.00
_cell.angle_gamma   90.00
#
_symmetry.space_group_name_H-M   'P 1'
#
loop_
_entity.id
_entity.type
_entity.pdbx_description
1 polymer ?
#
loop_
_entity_poly.entity_id
_entity_poly.type
_entity_poly.pdbx_seq_one_letter_code
_entity_poly.pdbx_strand_id
1 'polypeptide(L)'
;IIHRAKHSGASIAQSPTPRDDNSRDNERTRRKRAATLCHVGRHEFDPAALKVVPEWPLVYWWDARRFESYASAPLFGELAPAAKGICTSDDVRYMRRSWEVPGVHVAGSAHGWVPSIHGAKDERWFEPLNLLLTWRANGLQNKVMHEFRWGSHSKRVQNQHYYFRLGVAFSMIGANFSARAHRYPSVFGDKGSSVFPSDRASALCSMNSSESRAILESLNPSISFQVGDVNRLPLFPIADADEIFAQIEAAFSIHEAHREPSVEFKQPGPSPWRHAQDWAQLAVDRPAETPLPEYVEELDPEPPTDHLSYALGVALGRFAPDGTGILDPSTADLSHALPAGILFLDSTLDREDHRDSLGHPACEPLISAWRTYSRQLDTKRKSLR
;
A
#
# COMPACT_ATOMS: atom_id res chain seq x y z
N ILE A 1 3.75 36.21 5.87
CA ILE A 1 3.62 37.28 6.89
C ILE A 1 2.23 37.16 7.50
N ILE A 2 2.06 37.24 8.81
CA ILE A 2 0.75 37.14 9.47
C ILE A 2 0.52 38.39 10.31
N HIS A 3 -0.61 39.06 10.06
CA HIS A 3 -1.07 40.22 10.81
C HIS A 3 -2.39 39.86 11.49
N ARG A 4 -2.35 39.78 12.82
CA ARG A 4 -3.55 39.57 13.63
C ARG A 4 -4.34 40.88 13.73
N ALA A 5 -5.65 40.80 13.53
CA ALA A 5 -6.53 41.95 13.79
C ALA A 5 -6.50 42.32 15.29
N LYS A 6 -6.50 43.62 15.60
CA LYS A 6 -6.51 44.14 16.98
C LYS A 6 -7.88 44.02 17.68
N HIS A 7 -8.97 43.83 16.92
CA HIS A 7 -10.37 43.68 17.35
C HIS A 7 -11.12 42.66 16.47
N SER A 8 -12.46 42.59 16.53
CA SER A 8 -13.37 41.66 15.83
C SER A 8 -13.39 41.78 14.29
N GLY A 9 -12.24 41.67 13.63
CA GLY A 9 -12.08 41.75 12.18
C GLY A 9 -11.18 40.66 11.61
N ALA A 10 -11.17 40.54 10.28
CA ALA A 10 -10.37 39.56 9.56
C ALA A 10 -8.87 39.76 9.82
N SER A 11 -8.17 38.68 10.13
CA SER A 11 -6.71 38.64 10.15
C SER A 11 -6.18 38.41 8.74
N ILE A 12 -4.95 38.86 8.49
CA ILE A 12 -4.34 38.77 7.16
C ILE A 12 -3.14 37.84 7.25
N ALA A 13 -3.07 36.87 6.35
CA ALA A 13 -1.89 36.08 6.10
C ALA A 13 -1.42 36.29 4.66
N GLN A 14 -0.11 36.20 4.44
CA GLN A 14 0.48 36.33 3.11
C GLN A 14 1.47 35.20 2.85
N SER A 15 1.21 34.44 1.79
CA SER A 15 2.11 33.44 1.20
C SER A 15 2.61 33.93 -0.17
N PRO A 16 3.68 34.74 -0.22
CA PRO A 16 4.19 35.34 -1.46
C PRO A 16 4.90 34.33 -2.38
N THR A 17 4.96 33.06 -1.99
CA THR A 17 5.52 31.97 -2.78
C THR A 17 4.41 30.92 -2.93
N PRO A 18 4.08 30.51 -4.17
CA PRO A 18 3.19 29.38 -4.41
C PRO A 18 3.70 28.11 -3.68
N ARG A 19 2.81 27.23 -3.26
CA ARG A 19 3.17 26.03 -2.48
C ARG A 19 3.94 25.00 -3.29
N ASP A 20 3.64 24.96 -4.58
CA ASP A 20 4.21 24.12 -5.61
C ASP A 20 5.54 24.66 -6.16
N ASP A 21 5.94 25.90 -5.81
CA ASP A 21 7.21 26.48 -6.23
C ASP A 21 8.40 25.81 -5.52
N ASN A 22 8.99 24.83 -6.20
CA ASN A 22 10.19 24.10 -5.80
C ASN A 22 11.48 24.66 -6.40
N SER A 23 11.43 25.85 -7.03
CA SER A 23 12.58 26.43 -7.73
C SER A 23 13.77 26.72 -6.79
N ARG A 24 14.97 26.50 -7.32
CA ARG A 24 16.25 26.73 -6.63
C ARG A 24 17.19 27.56 -7.50
N ASP A 25 16.76 28.75 -7.87
CA ASP A 25 17.56 29.74 -8.62
C ASP A 25 17.87 31.00 -7.80
N ASN A 26 18.79 31.80 -8.33
CA ASN A 26 19.25 33.06 -7.74
C ASN A 26 18.17 34.17 -7.76
N GLU A 27 17.16 34.08 -8.64
CA GLU A 27 16.08 35.07 -8.76
C GLU A 27 14.93 34.83 -7.77
N ARG A 28 14.87 33.66 -7.11
CA ARG A 28 13.83 33.31 -6.14
C ARG A 28 13.61 34.39 -5.06
N THR A 29 14.68 34.98 -4.54
CA THR A 29 14.59 36.04 -3.54
C THR A 29 13.95 37.32 -4.09
N ARG A 30 14.28 37.70 -5.33
CA ARG A 30 13.71 38.87 -6.01
C ARG A 30 12.23 38.65 -6.31
N ARG A 31 11.87 37.47 -6.84
CA ARG A 31 10.48 37.05 -7.06
C ARG A 31 9.66 37.12 -5.77
N LYS A 32 10.16 36.55 -4.66
CA LYS A 32 9.48 36.57 -3.35
C LYS A 32 9.30 37.99 -2.80
N ARG A 33 10.29 38.87 -2.95
CA ARG A 33 10.19 40.28 -2.53
C ARG A 33 9.15 41.03 -3.34
N ALA A 34 9.18 40.90 -4.67
CA ALA A 34 8.19 41.50 -5.56
C ALA A 34 6.77 41.01 -5.23
N ALA A 35 6.59 39.70 -5.09
CA ALA A 35 5.33 39.08 -4.69
C ALA A 35 4.83 39.58 -3.31
N THR A 36 5.75 39.80 -2.36
CA THR A 36 5.41 40.36 -1.05
C THR A 36 4.86 41.78 -1.19
N LEU A 37 5.57 42.65 -1.94
CA LEU A 37 5.19 44.05 -2.15
C LEU A 37 3.89 44.20 -2.96
N CYS A 38 3.65 43.31 -3.92
CA CYS A 38 2.43 43.28 -4.72
C CYS A 38 1.26 42.57 -4.02
N HIS A 39 1.39 42.23 -2.73
CA HIS A 39 0.36 41.52 -1.96
C HIS A 39 -0.09 40.18 -2.57
N VAL A 40 0.79 39.51 -3.33
CA VAL A 40 0.51 38.18 -3.90
C VAL A 40 0.34 37.16 -2.77
N GLY A 41 -0.65 36.28 -2.93
CA GLY A 41 -1.00 35.25 -1.95
C GLY A 41 -1.48 35.82 -0.62
N ARG A 42 -2.11 37.00 -0.63
CA ARG A 42 -2.79 37.59 0.52
C ARG A 42 -4.12 36.88 0.75
N HIS A 43 -4.31 36.39 1.97
CA HIS A 43 -5.53 35.77 2.45
C HIS A 43 -6.07 36.56 3.64
N GLU A 44 -7.35 36.89 3.59
CA GLU A 44 -8.11 37.34 4.75
C GLU A 44 -8.80 36.13 5.37
N PHE A 45 -8.69 35.98 6.69
CA PHE A 45 -9.26 34.84 7.40
C PHE A 45 -9.78 35.27 8.78
N ASP A 46 -10.82 34.60 9.25
CA ASP A 46 -11.30 34.73 10.63
C ASP A 46 -10.53 33.75 11.53
N PRO A 47 -9.75 34.23 12.53
CA PRO A 47 -9.10 33.35 13.50
C PRO A 47 -10.07 32.44 14.26
N ALA A 48 -11.35 32.81 14.41
CA ALA A 48 -12.34 31.98 15.07
C ALA A 48 -12.72 30.75 14.22
N ALA A 49 -12.71 30.85 12.89
CA ALA A 49 -12.97 29.73 11.99
C ALA A 49 -11.92 28.60 12.12
N LEU A 50 -10.68 28.94 12.48
CA LEU A 50 -9.62 27.95 12.73
C LEU A 50 -9.95 26.99 13.87
N LYS A 51 -10.88 27.36 14.76
CA LYS A 51 -11.30 26.52 15.89
C LYS A 51 -12.09 25.28 15.48
N VAL A 52 -12.61 25.27 14.26
CA VAL A 52 -13.31 24.13 13.66
C VAL A 52 -12.38 22.91 13.57
N VAL A 53 -11.10 23.15 13.28
CA VAL A 53 -10.11 22.07 13.18
C VAL A 53 -9.46 21.86 14.55
N PRO A 54 -9.43 20.62 15.09
CA PRO A 54 -8.79 20.34 16.38
C PRO A 54 -7.35 20.85 16.42
N GLU A 55 -6.90 21.31 17.59
CA GLU A 55 -5.57 21.93 17.81
C GLU A 55 -5.33 23.26 17.08
N TRP A 56 -6.34 23.79 16.39
CA TRP A 56 -6.39 25.13 15.78
C TRP A 56 -5.16 25.44 14.88
N PRO A 57 -4.86 24.58 13.89
CA PRO A 57 -3.77 24.81 12.96
C PRO A 57 -4.01 26.07 12.15
N LEU A 58 -2.93 26.72 11.72
CA LEU A 58 -3.02 27.97 10.98
C LEU A 58 -3.31 27.75 9.49
N VAL A 59 -4.46 27.15 9.17
CA VAL A 59 -4.95 26.86 7.80
C VAL A 59 -5.66 28.04 7.16
N TYR A 60 -5.01 29.22 7.17
CA TYR A 60 -5.60 30.50 6.72
C TYR A 60 -5.98 30.56 5.24
N TRP A 61 -5.58 29.59 4.42
CA TRP A 61 -5.86 29.51 2.99
C TRP A 61 -7.09 28.65 2.68
N TRP A 62 -7.70 28.02 3.69
CA TRP A 62 -8.98 27.33 3.52
C TRP A 62 -10.09 28.36 3.29
N ASP A 63 -10.97 28.07 2.34
CA ASP A 63 -12.17 28.87 2.10
C ASP A 63 -13.31 28.44 3.04
N ALA A 64 -14.39 29.22 3.06
CA ALA A 64 -15.56 28.94 3.89
C ALA A 64 -16.16 27.55 3.59
N ARG A 65 -16.21 27.17 2.31
CA ARG A 65 -16.74 25.86 1.87
C ARG A 65 -15.95 24.70 2.45
N ARG A 66 -14.62 24.78 2.49
CA ARG A 66 -13.78 23.74 3.09
C ARG A 66 -13.96 23.66 4.60
N PHE A 67 -14.07 24.79 5.30
CA PHE A 67 -14.39 24.78 6.73
C PHE A 67 -15.77 24.17 7.01
N GLU A 68 -16.79 24.52 6.23
CA GLU A 68 -18.14 23.95 6.35
C GLU A 68 -18.13 22.44 6.08
N SER A 69 -17.48 22.00 5.00
CA SER A 69 -17.33 20.58 4.67
C SER A 69 -16.65 19.80 5.79
N TYR A 70 -15.51 20.32 6.30
CA TYR A 70 -14.78 19.72 7.42
C TYR A 70 -15.65 19.61 8.67
N ALA A 71 -16.40 20.66 9.01
CA ALA A 71 -17.26 20.69 10.19
C ALA A 71 -18.49 19.78 10.07
N SER A 72 -18.94 19.51 8.86
CA SER A 72 -20.15 18.72 8.59
C SER A 72 -19.95 17.21 8.68
N ALA A 73 -18.69 16.74 8.61
CA ALA A 73 -18.35 15.32 8.63
C ALA A 73 -17.75 14.93 9.99
N PRO A 74 -18.10 13.74 10.52
CA PRO A 74 -17.50 13.23 11.75
C PRO A 74 -16.02 12.92 11.54
N LEU A 75 -15.21 13.05 12.60
CA LEU A 75 -13.78 12.78 12.52
C LEU A 75 -13.49 11.29 12.71
N PHE A 76 -12.43 10.78 12.07
CA PHE A 76 -11.94 9.43 12.31
C PHE A 76 -11.63 9.19 13.79
N GLY A 77 -11.10 10.19 14.51
CA GLY A 77 -10.82 10.09 15.94
C GLY A 77 -12.05 9.83 16.81
N GLU A 78 -13.26 10.14 16.32
CA GLU A 78 -14.52 9.96 17.05
C GLU A 78 -15.16 8.61 16.74
N LEU A 79 -15.12 8.16 15.49
CA LEU A 79 -15.82 6.96 15.02
C LEU A 79 -14.92 5.71 14.97
N ALA A 80 -13.69 5.87 14.49
CA ALA A 80 -12.78 4.78 14.18
C ALA A 80 -11.33 5.23 14.40
N PRO A 81 -10.93 5.49 15.67
CA PRO A 81 -9.66 6.10 15.97
C PRO A 81 -8.49 5.27 15.42
N ALA A 82 -7.57 5.95 14.74
CA ALA A 82 -6.35 5.39 14.22
C ALA A 82 -5.49 4.82 15.34
N ALA A 83 -5.02 3.60 15.15
CA ALA A 83 -4.21 2.85 16.08
C ALA A 83 -2.87 2.49 15.43
N LYS A 84 -1.79 2.59 16.23
CA LYS A 84 -0.48 2.03 15.89
C LYS A 84 -0.30 0.66 16.52
N GLY A 85 0.27 -0.26 15.78
CA GLY A 85 0.38 -1.65 16.21
C GLY A 85 1.74 -1.98 16.84
N ILE A 86 2.30 -3.11 16.45
CA ILE A 86 3.56 -3.60 16.98
C ILE A 86 4.77 -2.86 16.38
N CYS A 87 5.75 -2.54 17.21
CA CYS A 87 7.11 -2.22 16.80
C CYS A 87 8.00 -3.43 17.13
N THR A 88 8.22 -4.27 16.11
CA THR A 88 9.02 -5.51 16.16
C THR A 88 10.42 -5.28 16.73
N SER A 89 11.06 -4.16 16.36
CA SER A 89 12.44 -3.76 16.72
C SER A 89 13.55 -4.70 16.26
N ASP A 90 13.22 -5.75 15.51
CA ASP A 90 14.13 -6.72 14.88
C ASP A 90 13.40 -7.48 13.76
N ASP A 91 13.21 -6.82 12.63
CA ASP A 91 12.44 -7.39 11.49
C ASP A 91 13.11 -8.65 10.94
N VAL A 92 14.44 -8.70 10.91
CA VAL A 92 15.22 -9.86 10.43
C VAL A 92 14.86 -11.11 11.22
N ARG A 93 14.67 -10.99 12.53
CA ARG A 93 14.29 -12.12 13.38
C ARG A 93 12.81 -12.46 13.29
N TYR A 94 11.94 -11.45 13.25
CA TYR A 94 10.51 -11.67 13.48
C TYR A 94 9.66 -11.72 12.22
N MET A 95 10.20 -11.35 11.06
CA MET A 95 9.43 -11.22 9.82
C MET A 95 9.96 -12.07 8.68
N ARG A 96 9.05 -12.56 7.84
CA ARG A 96 9.37 -13.27 6.61
C ARG A 96 8.49 -12.77 5.49
N ARG A 97 8.97 -12.83 4.26
CA ARG A 97 8.13 -12.76 3.08
C ARG A 97 7.22 -13.97 3.05
N SER A 98 6.03 -13.80 2.49
CA SER A 98 5.03 -14.88 2.43
C SER A 98 5.55 -16.13 1.74
N TRP A 99 6.33 -15.98 0.67
CA TRP A 99 6.95 -17.09 -0.07
C TRP A 99 8.15 -17.76 0.65
N GLU A 100 8.67 -17.19 1.74
CA GLU A 100 9.75 -17.83 2.52
C GLU A 100 9.21 -18.89 3.50
N VAL A 101 7.90 -18.91 3.74
CA VAL A 101 7.27 -19.82 4.71
C VAL A 101 6.37 -20.79 3.95
N PRO A 102 6.65 -22.10 3.96
CA PRO A 102 5.82 -23.08 3.28
C PRO A 102 4.46 -23.23 3.98
N GLY A 103 3.42 -23.58 3.22
CA GLY A 103 2.09 -23.90 3.75
C GLY A 103 1.34 -22.71 4.35
N VAL A 104 1.71 -21.47 4.01
CA VAL A 104 0.97 -20.27 4.41
C VAL A 104 -0.35 -20.25 3.66
N HIS A 105 -1.36 -20.88 4.25
CA HIS A 105 -2.72 -20.77 3.80
C HIS A 105 -3.37 -19.56 4.47
N VAL A 106 -4.10 -18.81 3.65
CA VAL A 106 -4.96 -17.67 4.01
C VAL A 106 -5.88 -17.93 5.22
N ALA A 107 -6.13 -19.20 5.57
CA ALA A 107 -7.07 -19.66 6.59
C ALA A 107 -6.42 -20.29 7.85
N GLY A 108 -5.23 -19.87 8.28
CA GLY A 108 -4.71 -20.30 9.58
C GLY A 108 -3.22 -20.04 9.79
N SER A 109 -2.82 -19.85 11.05
CA SER A 109 -1.42 -19.65 11.43
C SER A 109 -0.58 -20.90 11.15
N ALA A 110 -0.09 -21.06 9.93
CA ALA A 110 0.85 -22.12 9.60
C ALA A 110 2.11 -21.92 10.45
N HIS A 111 2.38 -22.88 11.34
CA HIS A 111 3.57 -22.88 12.20
C HIS A 111 3.79 -21.57 12.99
N GLY A 112 2.71 -20.86 13.36
CA GLY A 112 2.78 -19.65 14.16
C GLY A 112 3.30 -18.40 13.43
N TRP A 113 3.39 -18.44 12.10
CA TRP A 113 3.49 -17.24 11.26
C TRP A 113 2.08 -16.73 10.96
N VAL A 114 1.89 -15.42 11.02
CA VAL A 114 0.60 -14.78 10.74
C VAL A 114 0.76 -13.61 9.78
N PRO A 115 -0.27 -13.28 8.98
CA PRO A 115 -0.30 -12.08 8.17
C PRO A 115 0.09 -10.83 8.94
N SER A 116 0.93 -10.00 8.34
CA SER A 116 1.37 -8.76 8.98
C SER A 116 1.40 -7.58 8.05
N ILE A 117 0.85 -6.47 8.56
CA ILE A 117 0.70 -5.21 7.83
C ILE A 117 1.79 -4.26 8.28
N HIS A 118 2.50 -3.68 7.31
CA HIS A 118 3.58 -2.73 7.54
C HIS A 118 3.38 -1.47 6.71
N GLY A 119 4.31 -0.52 6.82
CA GLY A 119 4.34 0.60 5.89
C GLY A 119 4.59 0.06 4.48
N ALA A 120 3.75 0.44 3.53
CA ALA A 120 3.91 0.09 2.13
C ALA A 120 4.08 1.36 1.31
N LYS A 121 5.20 1.45 0.62
CA LYS A 121 5.55 2.61 -0.18
C LYS A 121 4.78 2.52 -1.51
N ASP A 122 4.08 3.59 -1.87
CA ASP A 122 3.37 3.74 -3.15
C ASP A 122 2.23 2.72 -3.38
N GLU A 123 1.78 2.00 -2.35
CA GLU A 123 0.63 1.09 -2.42
C GLU A 123 -0.65 1.76 -1.89
N ARG A 124 -1.78 1.49 -2.56
CA ARG A 124 -3.12 2.05 -2.27
C ARG A 124 -4.22 1.01 -2.49
N TRP A 125 -5.40 1.29 -1.93
CA TRP A 125 -6.64 0.52 -2.03
C TRP A 125 -6.68 -0.81 -1.29
N PHE A 126 -5.76 -1.74 -1.56
CA PHE A 126 -5.74 -3.04 -0.86
C PHE A 126 -4.34 -3.40 -0.37
N GLU A 127 -4.30 -4.08 0.78
CA GLU A 127 -3.07 -4.57 1.40
C GLU A 127 -2.75 -5.97 0.86
N PRO A 128 -1.63 -6.15 0.13
CA PRO A 128 -1.16 -7.47 -0.28
C PRO A 128 -0.60 -8.26 0.90
N LEU A 129 -0.68 -9.60 0.85
CA LEU A 129 0.00 -10.46 1.83
C LEU A 129 1.48 -10.64 1.47
N ASN A 130 2.27 -9.61 1.73
CA ASN A 130 3.70 -9.61 1.44
C ASN A 130 4.57 -10.07 2.63
N LEU A 131 4.08 -9.88 3.85
CA LEU A 131 4.87 -10.07 5.07
C LEU A 131 4.10 -10.90 6.10
N LEU A 132 4.85 -11.76 6.77
CA LEU A 132 4.40 -12.59 7.88
C LEU A 132 5.20 -12.24 9.12
N LEU A 133 4.54 -12.28 10.27
CA LEU A 133 5.12 -12.08 11.59
C LEU A 133 5.05 -13.40 12.36
N THR A 134 6.13 -13.80 13.04
CA THR A 134 6.03 -14.90 14.00
C THR A 134 5.29 -14.44 15.25
N TRP A 135 4.13 -15.05 15.51
CA TRP A 135 3.21 -14.66 16.58
C TRP A 135 2.82 -15.84 17.48
N ARG A 136 3.73 -16.80 17.66
CA ARG A 136 3.53 -17.93 18.58
C ARG A 136 3.30 -17.46 20.01
N ALA A 137 2.43 -18.16 20.73
CA ALA A 137 2.10 -17.88 22.13
C ALA A 137 1.83 -16.39 22.40
N ASN A 138 1.01 -15.76 21.54
CA ASN A 138 0.66 -14.33 21.61
C ASN A 138 1.88 -13.39 21.57
N GLY A 139 2.87 -13.71 20.73
CA GLY A 139 4.07 -12.89 20.55
C GLY A 139 5.03 -12.91 21.73
N LEU A 140 5.02 -13.98 22.55
CA LEU A 140 5.81 -14.08 23.78
C LEU A 140 7.29 -13.75 23.56
N GLN A 141 7.89 -14.25 22.48
CA GLN A 141 9.29 -14.01 22.16
C GLN A 141 9.61 -12.51 22.01
N ASN A 142 8.76 -11.78 21.27
CA ASN A 142 8.92 -10.35 21.06
C ASN A 142 8.67 -9.58 22.37
N LYS A 143 7.64 -9.97 23.14
CA LYS A 143 7.34 -9.37 24.45
C LYS A 143 8.47 -9.54 25.46
N VAL A 144 9.02 -10.75 25.60
CA VAL A 144 10.16 -11.03 26.50
C VAL A 144 11.39 -10.23 26.10
N MET A 145 11.69 -10.14 24.80
CA MET A 145 12.78 -9.30 24.32
C MET A 145 12.56 -7.83 24.70
N HIS A 146 11.34 -7.31 24.56
CA HIS A 146 11.06 -5.92 24.93
C HIS A 146 11.14 -5.69 26.44
N GLU A 147 10.66 -6.64 27.24
CA GLU A 147 10.75 -6.61 28.69
C GLU A 147 12.22 -6.56 29.13
N PHE A 148 13.05 -7.42 28.55
CA PHE A 148 14.48 -7.48 28.85
C PHE A 148 15.22 -6.19 28.45
N ARG A 149 14.90 -5.60 27.30
CA ARG A 149 15.63 -4.42 26.77
C ARG A 149 15.14 -3.08 27.31
N TRP A 150 13.84 -2.94 27.59
CA TRP A 150 13.22 -1.66 27.93
C TRP A 150 12.36 -1.70 29.20
N GLY A 151 12.31 -2.83 29.91
CA GLY A 151 11.55 -2.98 31.15
C GLY A 151 10.03 -2.95 30.97
N SER A 152 9.54 -2.96 29.73
CA SER A 152 8.11 -3.11 29.43
C SER A 152 7.89 -3.38 27.94
N HIS A 153 7.10 -4.42 27.62
CA HIS A 153 6.65 -4.64 26.24
C HIS A 153 5.49 -3.73 25.80
N SER A 154 4.76 -3.12 26.74
CA SER A 154 3.47 -2.45 26.45
C SER A 154 3.60 -1.24 25.52
N LYS A 155 4.75 -0.54 25.56
CA LYS A 155 5.05 0.60 24.68
C LYS A 155 5.38 0.22 23.25
N ARG A 156 5.71 -1.05 22.98
CA ARG A 156 6.11 -1.54 21.66
C ARG A 156 5.09 -2.50 21.07
N VAL A 157 4.33 -3.21 21.90
CA VAL A 157 3.26 -4.12 21.47
C VAL A 157 1.91 -3.53 21.89
N GLN A 158 1.47 -2.51 21.13
CA GLN A 158 0.26 -1.73 21.42
C GLN A 158 -0.96 -2.26 20.69
N ASN A 159 -2.14 -1.87 21.19
CA ASN A 159 -3.42 -2.04 20.47
C ASN A 159 -3.73 -3.48 20.03
N GLN A 160 -3.28 -4.47 20.83
CA GLN A 160 -3.44 -5.90 20.53
C GLN A 160 -4.89 -6.34 20.37
N HIS A 161 -5.86 -5.62 20.95
CA HIS A 161 -7.29 -5.91 20.80
C HIS A 161 -7.81 -5.70 19.36
N TYR A 162 -7.08 -4.95 18.53
CA TYR A 162 -7.34 -4.81 17.10
C TYR A 162 -6.61 -5.84 16.23
N TYR A 163 -5.69 -6.64 16.78
CA TYR A 163 -4.98 -7.64 15.98
C TYR A 163 -5.99 -8.64 15.43
N PHE A 164 -5.77 -9.06 14.18
CA PHE A 164 -6.65 -9.96 13.44
C PHE A 164 -8.04 -9.38 13.13
N ARG A 165 -8.24 -8.06 13.31
CA ARG A 165 -9.43 -7.38 12.78
C ARG A 165 -9.15 -6.81 11.39
N LEU A 166 -10.15 -6.88 10.53
CA LEU A 166 -10.11 -6.21 9.23
C LEU A 166 -10.35 -4.72 9.45
N GLY A 167 -9.53 -3.90 8.80
CA GLY A 167 -9.57 -2.45 8.90
C GLY A 167 -9.00 -1.81 7.64
N VAL A 168 -8.57 -0.57 7.76
CA VAL A 168 -7.91 0.18 6.70
C VAL A 168 -6.56 0.69 7.23
N ALA A 169 -5.49 0.17 6.65
CA ALA A 169 -4.12 0.56 6.94
C ALA A 169 -3.76 1.84 6.19
N PHE A 170 -2.82 2.60 6.72
CA PHE A 170 -2.17 3.72 6.04
C PHE A 170 -0.68 3.72 6.34
N SER A 171 0.11 4.20 5.38
CA SER A 171 1.55 4.33 5.55
C SER A 171 1.88 5.59 6.34
N MET A 172 2.62 5.45 7.44
CA MET A 172 3.04 6.62 8.24
C MET A 172 4.09 7.48 7.54
N ILE A 173 4.76 6.96 6.51
CA ILE A 173 5.82 7.65 5.78
C ILE A 173 5.55 7.52 4.30
N GLY A 174 5.45 8.64 3.60
CA GLY A 174 5.19 8.68 2.15
C GLY A 174 5.20 10.10 1.60
N ALA A 175 5.45 10.23 0.30
CA ALA A 175 5.32 11.53 -0.37
C ALA A 175 3.84 11.98 -0.40
N ASN A 176 2.93 11.02 -0.61
CA ASN A 176 1.49 11.23 -0.59
C ASN A 176 0.87 10.27 0.44
N PHE A 177 -0.27 10.67 0.99
CA PHE A 177 -1.06 9.80 1.84
C PHE A 177 -1.84 8.78 1.00
N SER A 178 -1.79 7.51 1.42
CA SER A 178 -2.57 6.43 0.83
C SER A 178 -3.06 5.46 1.90
N ALA A 179 -4.23 4.88 1.65
CA ALA A 179 -4.88 3.93 2.51
C ALA A 179 -5.15 2.60 1.80
N ARG A 180 -5.12 1.49 2.54
CA ARG A 180 -5.21 0.12 2.04
C ARG A 180 -6.11 -0.72 2.92
N ALA A 181 -7.13 -1.32 2.36
CA ALA A 181 -8.00 -2.23 3.09
C ALA A 181 -7.25 -3.52 3.44
N HIS A 182 -7.40 -3.98 4.68
CA HIS A 182 -6.83 -5.26 5.11
C HIS A 182 -7.48 -6.37 4.30
N ARG A 183 -6.67 -7.17 3.59
CA ARG A 183 -7.18 -8.36 2.90
C ARG A 183 -7.36 -9.56 3.83
N TYR A 184 -6.51 -9.66 4.84
CA TYR A 184 -6.46 -10.78 5.77
C TYR A 184 -6.48 -10.32 7.24
N PRO A 185 -7.06 -11.10 8.16
CA PRO A 185 -6.86 -10.93 9.59
C PRO A 185 -5.36 -10.92 9.92
N SER A 186 -4.83 -9.76 10.31
CA SER A 186 -3.38 -9.52 10.42
C SER A 186 -2.97 -8.86 11.72
N VAL A 187 -1.70 -9.02 12.09
CA VAL A 187 -1.03 -8.14 13.06
C VAL A 187 -0.47 -6.93 12.33
N PHE A 188 -0.90 -5.73 12.68
CA PHE A 188 -0.42 -4.49 12.06
C PHE A 188 0.74 -3.87 12.85
N GLY A 189 1.64 -3.20 12.13
CA GLY A 189 2.84 -2.58 12.67
C GLY A 189 2.65 -1.14 13.11
N ASP A 190 3.73 -0.49 13.56
CA ASP A 190 3.72 0.95 13.81
C ASP A 190 3.71 1.73 12.49
N LYS A 191 4.54 1.37 11.51
CA LYS A 191 4.64 2.06 10.21
C LYS A 191 3.50 1.78 9.23
N GLY A 192 2.72 0.73 9.47
CA GLY A 192 1.43 0.44 8.82
C GLY A 192 0.33 0.51 9.87
N SER A 193 0.07 1.73 10.36
CA SER A 193 -1.00 1.97 11.33
C SER A 193 -2.36 1.85 10.64
N SER A 194 -3.42 1.60 11.42
CA SER A 194 -4.74 1.32 10.85
C SER A 194 -5.88 1.99 11.61
N VAL A 195 -6.98 2.23 10.90
CA VAL A 195 -8.30 2.50 11.47
C VAL A 195 -9.17 1.24 11.39
N PHE A 196 -10.13 1.10 12.31
CA PHE A 196 -11.01 -0.07 12.40
C PHE A 196 -12.49 0.34 12.39
N PRO A 197 -12.98 0.91 11.28
CA PRO A 197 -14.36 1.37 11.14
C PRO A 197 -15.35 0.21 11.02
N SER A 198 -16.61 0.45 11.34
CA SER A 198 -17.71 -0.48 11.04
C SER A 198 -17.94 -0.62 9.54
N ASP A 199 -17.80 0.47 8.80
CA ASP A 199 -17.85 0.52 7.34
C ASP A 199 -16.45 0.76 6.78
N ARG A 200 -15.88 -0.30 6.20
CA ARG A 200 -14.54 -0.27 5.60
C ARG A 200 -14.53 0.38 4.22
N ALA A 201 -15.62 0.26 3.46
CA ALA A 201 -15.70 0.77 2.10
C ALA A 201 -15.70 2.30 2.11
N SER A 202 -16.57 2.90 2.94
CA SER A 202 -16.61 4.36 3.13
C SER A 202 -15.30 4.91 3.66
N ALA A 203 -14.70 4.24 4.66
CA ALA A 203 -13.43 4.69 5.22
C ALA A 203 -12.28 4.61 4.20
N LEU A 204 -12.18 3.51 3.44
CA LEU A 204 -11.15 3.35 2.41
C LEU A 204 -11.27 4.42 1.34
N CYS A 205 -12.49 4.64 0.83
CA CYS A 205 -12.76 5.64 -0.19
C CYS A 205 -12.48 7.06 0.33
N SER A 206 -13.00 7.40 1.52
CA SER A 206 -12.74 8.71 2.13
C SER A 206 -11.24 8.96 2.30
N MET A 207 -10.49 8.01 2.89
CA MET A 207 -9.04 8.16 3.13
C MET A 207 -8.21 8.28 1.84
N ASN A 208 -8.68 7.70 0.72
CA ASN A 208 -8.02 7.83 -0.58
C ASN A 208 -8.57 9.00 -1.44
N SER A 209 -9.52 9.79 -0.94
CA SER A 209 -10.01 10.98 -1.66
C SER A 209 -8.94 12.08 -1.71
N SER A 210 -8.96 12.85 -2.79
CA SER A 210 -8.09 14.01 -2.96
C SER A 210 -8.36 15.10 -1.92
N GLU A 211 -9.59 15.23 -1.42
CA GLU A 211 -9.90 16.16 -0.33
C GLU A 211 -9.26 15.72 0.99
N SER A 212 -9.32 14.43 1.34
CA SER A 212 -8.62 13.91 2.53
C SER A 212 -7.11 14.08 2.45
N ARG A 213 -6.49 13.88 1.27
CA ARG A 213 -5.07 14.16 1.06
C ARG A 213 -4.75 15.65 1.24
N ALA A 214 -5.54 16.54 0.63
CA ALA A 214 -5.35 17.99 0.75
C ALA A 214 -5.50 18.50 2.19
N ILE A 215 -6.40 17.89 2.97
CA ILE A 215 -6.54 18.18 4.41
C ILE A 215 -5.31 17.71 5.15
N LEU A 216 -4.88 16.45 5.00
CA LEU A 216 -3.69 15.93 5.70
C LEU A 216 -2.43 16.74 5.38
N GLU A 217 -2.21 17.12 4.12
CA GLU A 217 -1.10 18.00 3.72
C GLU A 217 -1.20 19.40 4.35
N SER A 218 -2.42 19.90 4.57
CA SER A 218 -2.67 21.16 5.26
C SER A 218 -2.38 21.07 6.76
N LEU A 219 -2.67 19.93 7.39
CA LEU A 219 -2.46 19.69 8.83
C LEU A 219 -1.01 19.32 9.14
N ASN A 220 -0.39 18.51 8.28
CA ASN A 220 0.97 18.01 8.41
C ASN A 220 1.67 18.08 7.04
N PRO A 221 2.41 19.16 6.76
CA PRO A 221 3.11 19.34 5.48
C PRO A 221 4.40 18.51 5.37
N SER A 222 4.61 17.54 6.27
CA SER A 222 5.75 16.62 6.22
C SER A 222 5.37 15.29 5.54
N ILE A 223 6.36 14.47 5.23
CA ILE A 223 6.15 13.12 4.69
C ILE A 223 5.69 12.10 5.76
N SER A 224 5.40 12.54 6.98
CA SER A 224 5.28 11.69 8.16
C SER A 224 3.88 11.75 8.78
N PHE A 225 2.92 11.02 8.22
CA PHE A 225 1.53 10.93 8.68
C PHE A 225 1.41 10.14 9.99
N GLN A 226 1.07 10.81 11.08
CA GLN A 226 0.89 10.20 12.40
C GLN A 226 -0.57 9.78 12.64
N VAL A 227 -0.77 8.87 13.60
CA VAL A 227 -2.13 8.49 14.06
C VAL A 227 -2.95 9.69 14.52
N GLY A 228 -2.31 10.72 15.11
CA GLY A 228 -2.96 11.96 15.51
C GLY A 228 -3.46 12.79 14.32
N ASP A 229 -2.73 12.77 13.20
CA ASP A 229 -3.14 13.50 11.98
C ASP A 229 -4.37 12.83 11.36
N VAL A 230 -4.35 11.49 11.25
CA VAL A 230 -5.49 10.72 10.73
C VAL A 230 -6.70 10.83 11.64
N ASN A 231 -6.54 10.91 12.96
CA ASN A 231 -7.65 11.14 13.88
C ASN A 231 -8.35 12.49 13.68
N ARG A 232 -7.67 13.47 13.06
CA ARG A 232 -8.21 14.79 12.72
C ARG A 232 -8.74 14.85 11.28
N LEU A 233 -8.70 13.75 10.56
CA LEU A 233 -9.28 13.65 9.22
C LEU A 233 -10.81 13.44 9.34
N PRO A 234 -11.63 14.17 8.56
CA PRO A 234 -13.05 13.86 8.44
C PRO A 234 -13.27 12.55 7.66
N LEU A 235 -14.26 11.77 8.08
CA LEU A 235 -14.79 10.64 7.34
C LEU A 235 -15.88 11.17 6.41
N PHE A 236 -15.49 11.52 5.19
CA PHE A 236 -16.42 12.05 4.20
C PHE A 236 -17.34 10.95 3.66
N PRO A 237 -18.64 11.23 3.48
CA PRO A 237 -19.52 10.31 2.78
C PRO A 237 -19.12 10.25 1.30
N ILE A 238 -18.81 9.05 0.81
CA ILE A 238 -18.54 8.80 -0.60
C ILE A 238 -19.71 7.96 -1.14
N ALA A 239 -20.40 8.49 -2.15
CA ALA A 239 -21.47 7.74 -2.81
C ALA A 239 -20.90 6.51 -3.52
N ASP A 240 -21.67 5.43 -3.54
CA ASP A 240 -21.33 4.16 -4.20
C ASP A 240 -20.01 3.54 -3.68
N ALA A 241 -19.66 3.80 -2.40
CA ALA A 241 -18.42 3.31 -1.81
C ALA A 241 -18.33 1.78 -1.81
N ASP A 242 -19.46 1.09 -1.60
CA ASP A 242 -19.55 -0.36 -1.63
C ASP A 242 -19.31 -0.92 -3.04
N GLU A 243 -19.91 -0.32 -4.09
CA GLU A 243 -19.62 -0.73 -5.48
C GLU A 243 -18.16 -0.47 -5.86
N ILE A 244 -17.60 0.69 -5.49
CA ILE A 244 -16.18 1.01 -5.73
C ILE A 244 -15.29 -0.03 -5.06
N PHE A 245 -15.55 -0.32 -3.77
CA PHE A 245 -14.79 -1.29 -3.00
C PHE A 245 -14.87 -2.69 -3.63
N ALA A 246 -16.06 -3.17 -3.99
CA ALA A 246 -16.24 -4.48 -4.59
C ALA A 246 -15.53 -4.60 -5.95
N GLN A 247 -15.62 -3.57 -6.80
CA GLN A 247 -14.98 -3.57 -8.11
C GLN A 247 -13.45 -3.61 -7.99
N ILE A 248 -12.88 -2.79 -7.10
CA ILE A 248 -11.43 -2.76 -6.91
C ILE A 248 -10.92 -3.99 -6.17
N GLU A 249 -11.72 -4.62 -5.30
CA GLU A 249 -11.41 -5.92 -4.68
C GLU A 249 -11.32 -7.05 -5.71
N ALA A 250 -12.28 -7.09 -6.65
CA ALA A 250 -12.29 -8.08 -7.72
C ALA A 250 -11.05 -7.94 -8.62
N ALA A 251 -10.74 -6.71 -9.04
CA ALA A 251 -9.54 -6.42 -9.83
C ALA A 251 -8.24 -6.78 -9.08
N PHE A 252 -8.18 -6.49 -7.77
CA PHE A 252 -7.04 -6.86 -6.93
C PHE A 252 -6.89 -8.38 -6.77
N SER A 253 -8.00 -9.11 -6.73
CA SER A 253 -7.98 -10.58 -6.65
C SER A 253 -7.40 -11.21 -7.91
N ILE A 254 -7.76 -10.68 -9.09
CA ILE A 254 -7.16 -11.10 -10.37
C ILE A 254 -5.67 -10.78 -10.38
N HIS A 255 -5.29 -9.57 -9.95
CA HIS A 255 -3.89 -9.15 -9.87
C HIS A 255 -3.04 -10.07 -9.00
N GLU A 256 -3.49 -10.40 -7.79
CA GLU A 256 -2.78 -11.28 -6.87
C GLU A 256 -2.67 -12.71 -7.43
N ALA A 257 -3.68 -13.19 -8.16
CA ALA A 257 -3.63 -14.50 -8.81
C ALA A 257 -2.57 -14.58 -9.93
N HIS A 258 -2.17 -13.44 -10.51
CA HIS A 258 -1.17 -13.37 -11.57
C HIS A 258 0.22 -12.94 -11.10
N ARG A 259 0.38 -12.56 -9.83
CA ARG A 259 1.63 -12.06 -9.26
C ARG A 259 2.38 -13.17 -8.54
N GLU A 260 3.50 -13.68 -9.09
CA GLU A 260 4.25 -14.82 -8.51
C GLU A 260 4.56 -14.70 -7.01
N PRO A 261 4.97 -13.53 -6.47
CA PRO A 261 5.20 -13.39 -5.03
C PRO A 261 3.94 -13.44 -4.14
N SER A 262 2.73 -13.47 -4.71
CA SER A 262 1.49 -13.56 -3.95
C SER A 262 1.25 -14.98 -3.44
N VAL A 263 0.59 -15.09 -2.27
CA VAL A 263 0.09 -16.38 -1.78
C VAL A 263 -1.10 -16.91 -2.59
N GLU A 264 -1.69 -16.06 -3.44
CA GLU A 264 -2.85 -16.39 -4.26
C GLU A 264 -2.45 -16.76 -5.69
N PHE A 265 -1.14 -16.75 -5.98
CA PHE A 265 -0.61 -16.96 -7.31
C PHE A 265 -1.07 -18.30 -7.90
N LYS A 266 -1.57 -18.22 -9.13
CA LYS A 266 -2.05 -19.36 -9.91
C LYS A 266 -1.17 -19.61 -11.11
N GLN A 267 -1.07 -18.58 -11.94
CA GLN A 267 -0.28 -18.58 -13.15
C GLN A 267 -0.10 -17.12 -13.59
N PRO A 268 0.90 -16.80 -14.41
CA PRO A 268 1.01 -15.49 -14.99
C PRO A 268 -0.21 -15.14 -15.86
N GLY A 269 -0.55 -13.86 -15.92
CA GLY A 269 -1.66 -13.38 -16.72
C GLY A 269 -1.79 -11.86 -16.70
N PRO A 270 -2.64 -11.30 -17.58
CA PRO A 270 -2.89 -9.87 -17.64
C PRO A 270 -3.54 -9.35 -16.36
N SER A 271 -3.25 -8.10 -15.99
CA SER A 271 -3.72 -7.51 -14.73
C SER A 271 -4.54 -6.25 -14.97
N PRO A 272 -5.78 -6.15 -14.43
CA PRO A 272 -6.58 -4.93 -14.51
C PRO A 272 -6.20 -3.87 -13.45
N TRP A 273 -5.24 -4.19 -12.58
CA TRP A 273 -5.04 -3.48 -11.32
C TRP A 273 -4.79 -1.99 -11.47
N ARG A 274 -3.86 -1.58 -12.33
CA ARG A 274 -3.52 -0.16 -12.51
C ARG A 274 -4.75 0.65 -12.93
N HIS A 275 -5.47 0.16 -13.94
CA HIS A 275 -6.66 0.80 -14.48
C HIS A 275 -7.80 0.82 -13.46
N ALA A 276 -7.97 -0.25 -12.68
CA ALA A 276 -8.94 -0.28 -11.57
C ALA A 276 -8.62 0.76 -10.49
N GLN A 277 -7.35 0.97 -10.14
CA GLN A 277 -6.96 2.01 -9.19
C GLN A 277 -7.25 3.42 -9.70
N ASP A 278 -7.00 3.67 -11.00
CA ASP A 278 -7.24 4.97 -11.60
C ASP A 278 -8.74 5.25 -11.74
N TRP A 279 -9.54 4.25 -12.14
CA TRP A 279 -11.00 4.31 -12.10
C TRP A 279 -11.52 4.58 -10.69
N ALA A 280 -11.04 3.86 -9.68
CA ALA A 280 -11.49 4.06 -8.29
C ALA A 280 -11.13 5.46 -7.79
N GLN A 281 -9.97 6.01 -8.18
CA GLN A 281 -9.62 7.38 -7.85
C GLN A 281 -10.58 8.39 -8.49
N LEU A 282 -10.88 8.22 -9.79
CA LEU A 282 -11.85 9.06 -10.50
C LEU A 282 -13.26 8.94 -9.87
N ALA A 283 -13.66 7.73 -9.50
CA ALA A 283 -14.94 7.47 -8.86
C ALA A 283 -15.02 8.18 -7.50
N VAL A 284 -14.01 8.04 -6.65
CA VAL A 284 -13.99 8.67 -5.32
C VAL A 284 -13.94 10.21 -5.40
N ASP A 285 -13.20 10.76 -6.36
CA ASP A 285 -13.03 12.21 -6.50
C ASP A 285 -14.11 12.87 -7.37
N ARG A 286 -15.11 12.12 -7.82
CA ARG A 286 -16.18 12.66 -8.66
C ARG A 286 -16.99 13.73 -7.91
N PRO A 287 -17.50 14.77 -8.59
CA PRO A 287 -18.36 15.75 -7.96
C PRO A 287 -19.60 15.09 -7.35
N ALA A 288 -20.08 15.64 -6.23
CA ALA A 288 -21.34 15.23 -5.64
C ALA A 288 -22.46 15.23 -6.71
N GLU A 289 -23.36 14.25 -6.63
CA GLU A 289 -24.50 14.06 -7.54
C GLU A 289 -24.16 13.58 -8.97
N THR A 290 -22.88 13.35 -9.28
CA THR A 290 -22.53 12.68 -10.54
C THR A 290 -22.64 11.16 -10.39
N PRO A 291 -23.21 10.45 -11.40
CA PRO A 291 -23.32 9.00 -11.35
C PRO A 291 -21.94 8.36 -11.30
N LEU A 292 -21.85 7.16 -10.72
CA LEU A 292 -20.64 6.35 -10.74
C LEU A 292 -20.18 6.15 -12.20
N PRO A 293 -18.90 6.43 -12.53
CA PRO A 293 -18.39 6.19 -13.88
C PRO A 293 -18.41 4.69 -14.19
N GLU A 294 -18.79 4.35 -15.42
CA GLU A 294 -18.74 2.97 -15.90
C GLU A 294 -17.31 2.41 -15.78
N TYR A 295 -17.18 1.22 -15.18
CA TYR A 295 -15.91 0.51 -15.16
C TYR A 295 -15.75 -0.28 -16.45
N VAL A 296 -14.80 0.13 -17.28
CA VAL A 296 -14.37 -0.60 -18.46
C VAL A 296 -13.06 -1.29 -18.12
N GLU A 297 -13.04 -2.61 -18.19
CA GLU A 297 -11.83 -3.37 -17.88
C GLU A 297 -10.76 -3.12 -18.95
N GLU A 298 -9.59 -2.68 -18.48
CA GLU A 298 -8.39 -2.53 -19.28
C GLU A 298 -7.26 -3.31 -18.62
N LEU A 299 -6.55 -4.10 -19.42
CA LEU A 299 -5.57 -5.05 -18.95
C LEU A 299 -4.15 -4.58 -19.28
N ASP A 300 -3.30 -4.53 -18.27
CA ASP A 300 -1.87 -4.35 -18.49
C ASP A 300 -1.27 -5.60 -19.15
N PRO A 301 -0.34 -5.42 -20.11
CA PRO A 301 0.32 -6.53 -20.77
C PRO A 301 1.20 -7.28 -19.78
N GLU A 302 1.30 -8.59 -19.99
CA GLU A 302 2.10 -9.46 -19.14
C GLU A 302 3.59 -9.35 -19.49
N PRO A 303 4.49 -9.21 -18.50
CA PRO A 303 5.92 -9.30 -18.73
C PRO A 303 6.31 -10.70 -19.25
N PRO A 304 7.09 -10.80 -20.35
CA PRO A 304 7.59 -12.09 -20.85
C PRO A 304 8.43 -12.88 -19.83
N THR A 305 8.98 -12.19 -18.82
CA THR A 305 9.69 -12.81 -17.69
C THR A 305 8.81 -13.68 -16.82
N ASP A 306 7.52 -13.37 -16.70
CA ASP A 306 6.64 -13.99 -15.73
C ASP A 306 6.25 -15.39 -16.21
N HIS A 307 5.97 -15.55 -17.51
CA HIS A 307 5.82 -16.86 -18.15
C HIS A 307 7.05 -17.76 -17.99
N LEU A 308 8.26 -17.20 -18.10
CA LEU A 308 9.50 -17.96 -17.93
C LEU A 308 9.71 -18.38 -16.47
N SER A 309 9.45 -17.47 -15.54
CA SER A 309 9.55 -17.76 -14.11
C SER A 309 8.54 -18.82 -13.69
N TYR A 310 7.31 -18.75 -14.22
CA TYR A 310 6.30 -19.77 -14.00
C TYR A 310 6.69 -21.12 -14.58
N ALA A 311 7.13 -21.18 -15.84
CA ALA A 311 7.55 -22.44 -16.45
C ALA A 311 8.76 -23.06 -15.73
N LEU A 312 9.69 -22.24 -15.25
CA LEU A 312 10.75 -22.68 -14.35
C LEU A 312 10.18 -23.21 -13.04
N GLY A 313 9.24 -22.48 -12.42
CA GLY A 313 8.57 -22.92 -11.20
C GLY A 313 7.83 -24.25 -11.35
N VAL A 314 7.18 -24.50 -12.49
CA VAL A 314 6.56 -25.80 -12.82
C VAL A 314 7.62 -26.89 -12.92
N ALA A 315 8.73 -26.65 -13.66
CA ALA A 315 9.82 -27.62 -13.77
C ALA A 315 10.46 -27.94 -12.41
N LEU A 316 10.50 -26.99 -11.48
CA LEU A 316 11.00 -27.16 -10.12
C LEU A 316 9.96 -27.73 -9.14
N GLY A 317 8.72 -27.98 -9.57
CA GLY A 317 7.63 -28.46 -8.71
C GLY A 317 7.10 -27.43 -7.70
N ARG A 318 7.34 -26.14 -7.95
CA ARG A 318 6.77 -25.02 -7.15
C ARG A 318 5.33 -24.71 -7.54
N PHE A 319 4.99 -24.87 -8.82
CA PHE A 319 3.68 -24.53 -9.36
C PHE A 319 3.09 -25.71 -10.13
N ALA A 320 1.77 -25.83 -10.08
CA ALA A 320 1.05 -26.84 -10.84
C ALA A 320 1.04 -26.47 -12.33
N PRO A 321 1.23 -27.45 -13.24
CA PRO A 321 1.23 -27.21 -14.69
C PRO A 321 -0.14 -26.86 -15.27
N ASP A 322 -1.22 -27.09 -14.52
CA ASP A 322 -2.61 -26.84 -14.92
C ASP A 322 -3.14 -25.45 -14.52
N GLY A 323 -2.27 -24.60 -13.95
CA GLY A 323 -2.64 -23.27 -13.49
C GLY A 323 -3.42 -23.24 -12.17
N THR A 324 -3.46 -24.36 -11.41
CA THR A 324 -4.08 -24.36 -10.08
C THR A 324 -3.28 -23.59 -9.03
N GLY A 325 -1.98 -23.36 -9.26
CA GLY A 325 -1.15 -22.44 -8.48
C GLY A 325 -0.03 -23.09 -7.69
N ILE A 326 0.25 -22.52 -6.51
CA ILE A 326 1.34 -22.92 -5.64
C ILE A 326 1.12 -24.34 -5.11
N LEU A 327 2.13 -25.20 -5.25
CA LEU A 327 2.13 -26.56 -4.72
C LEU A 327 2.75 -26.62 -3.32
N ASP A 328 2.15 -27.41 -2.44
CA ASP A 328 2.77 -27.82 -1.19
C ASP A 328 3.57 -29.11 -1.43
N PRO A 329 4.92 -29.08 -1.38
CA PRO A 329 5.74 -30.25 -1.67
C PRO A 329 5.57 -31.39 -0.65
N SER A 330 4.92 -31.15 0.50
CA SER A 330 4.64 -32.20 1.48
C SER A 330 3.41 -33.04 1.14
N THR A 331 2.54 -32.54 0.26
CA THR A 331 1.23 -33.17 -0.06
C THR A 331 0.97 -33.31 -1.56
N ALA A 332 1.59 -32.50 -2.41
CA ALA A 332 1.38 -32.48 -3.85
C ALA A 332 2.08 -33.63 -4.58
N ASP A 333 1.50 -34.04 -5.71
CA ASP A 333 2.16 -34.92 -6.67
C ASP A 333 3.17 -34.14 -7.52
N LEU A 334 4.45 -34.46 -7.33
CA LEU A 334 5.57 -33.82 -8.01
C LEU A 334 6.18 -34.69 -9.11
N SER A 335 5.47 -35.71 -9.60
CA SER A 335 5.96 -36.60 -10.68
C SER A 335 6.26 -35.87 -11.99
N HIS A 336 5.67 -34.69 -12.18
CA HIS A 336 5.88 -33.83 -13.34
C HIS A 336 7.16 -32.98 -13.26
N ALA A 337 7.78 -32.88 -12.08
CA ALA A 337 8.88 -31.95 -11.80
C ALA A 337 10.26 -32.62 -11.90
N LEU A 338 11.31 -31.80 -11.88
CA LEU A 338 12.69 -32.24 -11.80
C LEU A 338 12.96 -32.96 -10.46
N PRO A 339 13.81 -34.00 -10.45
CA PRO A 339 14.25 -34.65 -9.22
C PRO A 339 14.79 -33.64 -8.21
N ALA A 340 14.27 -33.69 -6.98
CA ALA A 340 14.61 -32.77 -5.88
C ALA A 340 14.40 -31.27 -6.18
N GLY A 341 13.68 -30.91 -7.25
CA GLY A 341 13.46 -29.51 -7.62
C GLY A 341 14.75 -28.75 -7.93
N ILE A 342 15.75 -29.43 -8.52
CA ILE A 342 17.04 -28.84 -8.86
C ILE A 342 17.21 -28.79 -10.38
N LEU A 343 17.46 -27.60 -10.91
CA LEU A 343 17.87 -27.38 -12.29
C LEU A 343 19.41 -27.24 -12.34
N PHE A 344 20.08 -28.23 -12.93
CA PHE A 344 21.51 -28.18 -13.25
C PHE A 344 21.69 -27.81 -14.72
N LEU A 345 22.48 -26.75 -14.96
CA LEU A 345 22.81 -26.26 -16.31
C LEU A 345 24.31 -26.41 -16.55
N ASP A 346 24.69 -27.04 -17.65
CA ASP A 346 26.10 -27.18 -18.05
C ASP A 346 26.42 -26.23 -19.20
N SER A 347 27.17 -25.17 -18.89
CA SER A 347 27.56 -24.15 -19.88
C SER A 347 28.63 -24.61 -20.88
N THR A 348 29.15 -25.83 -20.75
CA THR A 348 30.12 -26.42 -21.68
C THR A 348 29.46 -27.20 -22.82
N LEU A 349 28.17 -27.50 -22.70
CA LEU A 349 27.40 -28.18 -23.73
C LEU A 349 27.06 -27.23 -24.88
N ASP A 350 26.97 -27.79 -26.09
CA ASP A 350 26.45 -27.08 -27.26
C ASP A 350 24.98 -26.71 -27.06
N ARG A 351 24.47 -25.71 -27.80
CA ARG A 351 23.10 -25.19 -27.62
C ARG A 351 21.97 -26.23 -27.76
N GLU A 352 22.22 -27.27 -28.54
CA GLU A 352 21.25 -28.36 -28.79
C GLU A 352 21.58 -29.62 -27.95
N ASP A 353 22.63 -29.57 -27.14
CA ASP A 353 23.05 -30.67 -26.26
C ASP A 353 22.42 -30.50 -24.88
N HIS A 354 21.33 -31.23 -24.66
CA HIS A 354 20.54 -31.18 -23.44
C HIS A 354 20.87 -32.32 -22.47
N ARG A 355 22.12 -32.75 -22.38
CA ARG A 355 22.56 -33.77 -21.39
C ARG A 355 22.52 -33.27 -19.94
N ASP A 356 22.34 -31.96 -19.74
CA ASP A 356 22.04 -31.37 -18.44
C ASP A 356 20.54 -31.52 -18.07
N SER A 357 20.05 -30.76 -17.10
CA SER A 357 18.64 -30.87 -16.68
C SER A 357 17.64 -30.46 -17.75
N LEU A 358 18.04 -29.72 -18.79
CA LEU A 358 17.12 -29.30 -19.86
C LEU A 358 16.61 -30.48 -20.69
N GLY A 359 17.32 -31.62 -20.73
CA GLY A 359 16.86 -32.81 -21.45
C GLY A 359 15.79 -33.61 -20.71
N HIS A 360 15.49 -33.27 -19.46
CA HIS A 360 14.45 -33.93 -18.69
C HIS A 360 13.05 -33.49 -19.18
N PRO A 361 12.07 -34.40 -19.30
CA PRO A 361 10.71 -34.06 -19.78
C PRO A 361 10.02 -32.93 -19.00
N ALA A 362 10.33 -32.80 -17.70
CA ALA A 362 9.83 -31.70 -16.84
C ALA A 362 10.22 -30.30 -17.34
N CYS A 363 11.27 -30.17 -18.15
CA CYS A 363 11.75 -28.90 -18.70
C CYS A 363 11.08 -28.52 -20.02
N GLU A 364 10.25 -29.37 -20.63
CA GLU A 364 9.56 -29.05 -21.89
C GLU A 364 8.74 -27.75 -21.81
N PRO A 365 7.97 -27.47 -20.73
CA PRO A 365 7.27 -26.18 -20.58
C PRO A 365 8.24 -24.99 -20.55
N LEU A 366 9.38 -25.13 -19.88
CA LEU A 366 10.41 -24.09 -19.80
C LEU A 366 11.06 -23.81 -21.16
N ILE A 367 11.36 -24.86 -21.93
CA ILE A 367 11.89 -24.73 -23.29
C ILE A 367 10.87 -24.08 -24.23
N SER A 368 9.60 -24.49 -24.13
CA SER A 368 8.49 -23.88 -24.89
C SER A 368 8.33 -22.40 -24.56
N ALA A 369 8.30 -22.03 -23.27
CA ALA A 369 8.23 -20.65 -22.83
C ALA A 369 9.45 -19.85 -23.33
N TRP A 370 10.66 -20.41 -23.26
CA TRP A 370 11.86 -19.78 -23.81
C TRP A 370 11.75 -19.50 -25.31
N ARG A 371 11.29 -20.47 -26.11
CA ARG A 371 11.09 -20.27 -27.56
C ARG A 371 10.10 -19.14 -27.87
N THR A 372 9.05 -19.01 -27.06
CA THR A 372 7.99 -18.01 -27.25
C THR A 372 8.42 -16.61 -26.79
N TYR A 373 9.00 -16.50 -25.59
CA TYR A 373 9.14 -15.21 -24.88
C TYR A 373 10.56 -14.63 -24.94
N SER A 374 11.60 -15.44 -25.23
CA SER A 374 12.99 -14.98 -25.19
C SER A 374 13.30 -13.79 -26.10
N ARG A 375 12.61 -13.67 -27.24
CA ARG A 375 12.82 -12.55 -28.19
C ARG A 375 12.38 -11.19 -27.64
N GLN A 376 11.48 -11.20 -26.66
CA GLN A 376 10.93 -9.99 -26.03
C GLN A 376 11.71 -9.59 -24.78
N LEU A 377 12.55 -10.48 -24.26
CA LEU A 377 13.49 -10.15 -23.20
C LEU A 377 14.62 -9.30 -23.78
N ASP A 378 14.83 -8.10 -23.24
CA ASP A 378 15.99 -7.29 -23.61
C ASP A 378 17.26 -7.97 -23.05
N THR A 379 17.86 -8.87 -23.84
CA THR A 379 19.11 -9.56 -23.50
C THR A 379 20.33 -8.68 -23.74
N LYS A 380 20.19 -7.35 -23.89
CA LYS A 380 21.36 -6.47 -23.80
C LYS A 380 21.98 -6.69 -22.44
N ARG A 381 23.04 -7.50 -22.40
CA ARG A 381 24.00 -7.59 -21.30
C ARG A 381 24.36 -6.14 -20.93
N LYS A 382 23.69 -5.58 -19.93
CA LYS A 382 24.27 -4.50 -19.14
C LYS A 382 25.47 -5.18 -18.51
N SER A 383 26.66 -4.93 -19.06
CA SER A 383 27.89 -5.38 -18.45
C SER A 383 27.83 -4.96 -16.99
N LEU A 384 27.81 -5.92 -16.08
CA LEU A 384 28.15 -5.67 -14.69
C LEU A 384 29.57 -5.10 -14.72
N ARG A 385 29.67 -3.78 -14.58
CA ARG A 385 30.90 -3.04 -14.31
C ARG A 385 30.82 -2.49 -12.91
#